data_AF-A0A950V188-F1
#
_entry.id   AF-A0A950V188-F1
#
_cell.length_a   1.000
_cell.length_b   1.000
_cell.length_c   1.000
_cell.angle_alpha   90.00
_cell.angle_beta   90.00
_cell.angle_gamma   90.00
#
_symmetry.space_group_name_H-M   'P 1'
#
loop_
_entity.id
_entity.type
_entity.pdbx_description
1 polymer ?
#
loop_
_entity_poly.entity_id
_entity_poly.type
_entity_poly.pdbx_seq_one_letter_code
_entity_poly.pdbx_strand_id
1 'polypeptide(L)'
;MSANPIYNESSFAEAALEHWRRLGEELRTDVDAFNRQKGGAAFSESGEQEYRVSNSGSGLELRIYVDPEDHLAHYEFRRTNDHSAGAPEGGILSMRMGQSGVEFYSSDQPLTAEEARRLLLDPVLQPPSV
;
A
#
# COMPACT_ATOMS: atom_id res chain seq x y z
N MET A 1 -33.23 -1.97 17.52
CA MET A 1 -33.12 -1.36 16.18
C MET A 1 -32.00 -2.09 15.47
N SER A 2 -32.35 -3.03 14.60
CA SER A 2 -31.36 -3.79 13.84
C SER A 2 -30.79 -2.88 12.76
N ALA A 3 -29.54 -2.46 12.90
CA ALA A 3 -28.84 -1.82 11.79
C ALA A 3 -28.77 -2.84 10.65
N ASN A 4 -29.35 -2.51 9.49
CA ASN A 4 -29.31 -3.37 8.32
C ASN A 4 -27.84 -3.56 7.88
N PRO A 5 -27.30 -4.78 7.86
CA PRO A 5 -25.89 -5.02 7.55
C PRO A 5 -25.51 -4.51 6.15
N ILE A 6 -26.40 -4.63 5.16
CA ILE A 6 -26.11 -4.21 3.78
C ILE A 6 -25.80 -2.70 3.64
N TYR A 7 -26.44 -1.84 4.46
CA TYR A 7 -26.13 -0.40 4.46
C TYR A 7 -24.77 -0.09 5.10
N ASN A 8 -24.26 -0.97 5.96
CA ASN A 8 -22.96 -0.79 6.59
C ASN A 8 -21.81 -1.22 5.65
N GLU A 9 -22.03 -2.26 4.83
CA GLU A 9 -20.97 -2.79 3.96
C GLU A 9 -20.70 -1.89 2.77
N SER A 10 -21.75 -1.34 2.13
CA SER A 10 -21.55 -0.37 1.05
C SER A 10 -20.87 0.91 1.56
N SER A 11 -21.29 1.43 2.71
CA SER A 11 -20.64 2.61 3.30
C SER A 11 -19.20 2.33 3.75
N PHE A 12 -18.91 1.11 4.20
CA PHE A 12 -17.54 0.69 4.47
C PHE A 12 -16.70 0.66 3.20
N ALA A 13 -17.19 0.01 2.14
CA ALA A 13 -16.47 -0.10 0.87
C ALA A 13 -16.15 1.28 0.27
N GLU A 14 -17.08 2.22 0.32
CA GLU A 14 -16.85 3.61 -0.10
C GLU A 14 -15.75 4.29 0.74
N ALA A 15 -15.81 4.16 2.07
CA ALA A 15 -14.80 4.73 2.97
C ALA A 15 -13.43 4.05 2.81
N ALA A 16 -13.41 2.75 2.52
CA ALA A 16 -12.20 1.97 2.27
C ALA A 16 -11.54 2.41 0.96
N LEU A 17 -12.32 2.64 -0.09
CA LEU A 17 -11.83 3.19 -1.35
C LEU A 17 -11.33 4.63 -1.19
N GLU A 18 -11.97 5.45 -0.36
CA GLU A 18 -11.46 6.79 -0.05
C GLU A 18 -10.12 6.71 0.69
N HIS A 19 -10.01 5.84 1.70
CA HIS A 19 -8.76 5.61 2.42
C HIS A 19 -7.65 5.07 1.51
N TRP A 20 -8.00 4.16 0.60
CA TRP A 20 -7.11 3.63 -0.44
C TRP A 20 -6.57 4.72 -1.36
N ARG A 21 -7.44 5.62 -1.87
CA ARG A 21 -7.00 6.74 -2.72
C ARG A 21 -6.01 7.65 -2.00
N ARG A 22 -6.26 7.95 -0.72
CA ARG A 22 -5.34 8.74 0.11
C ARG A 22 -3.98 8.05 0.23
N LEU A 23 -3.95 6.74 0.47
CA LEU A 23 -2.69 5.98 0.45
C LEU A 23 -1.97 6.15 -0.88
N GLY A 24 -2.66 6.02 -2.02
CA GLY A 24 -2.07 6.22 -3.35
C GLY A 24 -1.43 7.60 -3.55
N GLU A 25 -2.10 8.66 -3.11
CA GLU A 25 -1.59 10.05 -3.17
C GLU A 25 -0.33 10.23 -2.30
N GLU A 26 -0.33 9.65 -1.10
CA GLU A 26 0.82 9.72 -0.21
C GLU A 26 2.01 8.89 -0.75
N LEU A 27 1.76 7.68 -1.28
CA LEU A 27 2.79 6.86 -1.94
C LEU A 27 3.43 7.61 -3.12
N ARG A 28 2.62 8.26 -3.96
CA ARG A 28 3.12 9.11 -5.05
C ARG A 28 3.99 10.24 -4.51
N THR A 29 3.53 10.92 -3.45
CA THR A 29 4.25 12.03 -2.84
C THR A 29 5.62 11.59 -2.31
N ASP A 30 5.69 10.43 -1.65
CA ASP A 30 6.94 9.86 -1.12
C ASP A 30 7.89 9.45 -2.26
N VAL A 31 7.38 8.87 -3.36
CA VAL A 31 8.17 8.56 -4.55
C VAL A 31 8.73 9.84 -5.21
N ASP A 32 7.91 10.88 -5.34
CA ASP A 32 8.34 12.17 -5.88
C ASP A 32 9.42 12.81 -5.00
N ALA A 33 9.27 12.74 -3.67
CA ALA A 33 10.25 13.24 -2.71
C ALA A 33 11.59 12.48 -2.82
N PHE A 34 11.55 11.16 -2.98
CA PHE A 34 12.73 10.34 -3.23
C PHE A 34 13.44 10.75 -4.54
N ASN A 35 12.69 10.94 -5.62
CA ASN A 35 13.25 11.29 -6.92
C ASN A 35 13.91 12.68 -6.97
N ARG A 36 13.46 13.64 -6.14
CA ARG A 36 14.13 14.96 -6.01
C ARG A 36 15.60 14.86 -5.57
N GLN A 37 15.98 13.76 -4.93
CA GLN A 37 17.35 13.50 -4.49
C GLN A 37 18.18 12.69 -5.51
N LYS A 38 17.76 12.67 -6.79
CA LYS A 38 18.27 11.82 -7.88
C LYS A 38 17.91 10.33 -7.75
N GLY A 39 16.79 10.03 -7.07
CA GLY A 39 16.18 8.69 -7.10
C GLY A 39 15.70 8.29 -8.51
N GLY A 40 15.56 6.99 -8.75
CA GLY A 40 15.12 6.39 -10.02
C GLY A 40 13.89 5.50 -9.84
N ALA A 41 12.93 5.92 -9.00
CA ALA A 41 11.69 5.21 -8.75
C ALA A 41 10.54 5.74 -9.61
N ALA A 42 9.54 4.90 -9.87
CA ALA A 42 8.35 5.25 -10.62
C ALA A 42 7.10 4.74 -9.89
N PHE A 43 6.11 5.61 -9.76
CA PHE A 43 4.77 5.28 -9.26
C PHE A 43 3.81 5.15 -10.46
N SER A 44 2.94 4.14 -10.44
CA SER A 44 1.87 3.98 -11.43
C SER A 44 0.61 3.41 -10.80
N GLU A 45 -0.54 3.76 -11.40
CA GLU A 45 -1.85 3.23 -11.02
C GLU A 45 -2.33 2.30 -12.13
N SER A 46 -2.64 1.05 -11.80
CA SER A 46 -3.16 0.05 -12.73
C SER A 46 -4.65 -0.16 -12.46
N GLY A 47 -5.45 0.83 -12.85
CA GLY A 47 -6.87 0.89 -12.50
C GLY A 47 -7.10 1.47 -11.11
N GLU A 48 -8.34 1.44 -10.65
CA GLU A 48 -8.75 2.11 -9.40
C GLU A 48 -8.31 1.37 -8.13
N GLN A 49 -7.93 0.09 -8.26
CA GLN A 49 -7.69 -0.81 -7.13
C GLN A 49 -6.24 -1.30 -7.04
N GLU A 50 -5.33 -0.85 -7.91
CA GLU A 50 -3.94 -1.34 -7.89
C GLU A 50 -2.94 -0.17 -8.05
N TYR A 51 -1.97 -0.14 -7.14
CA TYR A 51 -0.81 0.73 -7.23
C TYR A 51 0.46 -0.08 -7.42
N ARG A 52 1.41 0.50 -8.16
CA ARG A 52 2.75 -0.07 -8.34
C ARG A 52 3.81 0.97 -8.09
N VAL A 53 4.88 0.55 -7.43
CA VAL A 53 6.09 1.34 -7.24
C VAL A 53 7.29 0.51 -7.66
N SER A 54 7.95 0.91 -8.74
CA SER A 54 9.16 0.23 -9.23
C SER A 54 10.39 1.10 -9.01
N ASN A 55 11.51 0.50 -8.63
CA ASN A 55 12.78 1.20 -8.54
C ASN A 55 13.89 0.35 -9.17
N SER A 56 14.43 0.84 -10.28
CA SER A 56 15.49 0.14 -11.04
C SER A 56 16.81 0.06 -10.25
N GLY A 57 17.04 1.02 -9.34
CA GLY A 57 18.22 1.05 -8.48
C GLY A 57 18.21 -0.05 -7.41
N SER A 58 17.05 -0.39 -6.86
CA SER A 58 16.90 -1.52 -5.92
C SER A 58 16.61 -2.86 -6.61
N GLY A 59 16.17 -2.83 -7.86
CA GLY A 59 15.77 -4.02 -8.59
C GLY A 59 14.46 -4.63 -8.09
N LEU A 60 13.61 -3.81 -7.46
CA LEU A 60 12.34 -4.22 -6.86
C LEU A 60 11.15 -3.43 -7.42
N GLU A 61 10.01 -4.09 -7.45
CA GLU A 61 8.69 -3.53 -7.68
C GLU A 61 7.76 -3.95 -6.54
N LEU A 62 7.13 -2.97 -5.90
CA LEU A 62 5.94 -3.16 -5.08
C LEU A 62 4.72 -3.18 -6.00
N ARG A 63 3.85 -4.18 -5.81
CA ARG A 63 2.47 -4.14 -6.28
C ARG A 63 1.56 -4.25 -5.08
N ILE A 64 0.59 -3.36 -4.97
CA ILE A 64 -0.43 -3.43 -3.93
C ILE A 64 -1.81 -3.28 -4.57
N TYR A 65 -2.74 -4.14 -4.21
CA TYR A 65 -4.13 -4.08 -4.66
C TYR A 65 -5.10 -4.16 -3.49
N VAL A 66 -6.23 -3.48 -3.62
CA VAL A 66 -7.30 -3.45 -2.61
C VAL A 66 -8.49 -4.29 -3.06
N ASP A 67 -9.06 -5.03 -2.11
CA ASP A 67 -10.35 -5.68 -2.20
C ASP A 67 -11.24 -5.13 -1.06
N PRO A 68 -12.05 -4.09 -1.32
CA PRO A 68 -12.92 -3.52 -0.31
C PRO A 68 -14.04 -4.47 0.14
N GLU A 69 -14.45 -5.43 -0.70
CA GLU A 69 -15.51 -6.38 -0.38
C GLU A 69 -15.00 -7.43 0.62
N ASP A 70 -13.74 -7.88 0.45
CA ASP A 70 -13.08 -8.77 1.42
C ASP A 70 -12.44 -8.00 2.60
N HIS A 71 -12.49 -6.68 2.59
CA HIS A 71 -11.85 -5.80 3.58
C HIS A 71 -10.32 -5.99 3.64
N LEU A 72 -9.67 -6.27 2.51
CA LEU A 72 -8.23 -6.56 2.45
C LEU A 72 -7.51 -5.66 1.45
N ALA A 73 -6.22 -5.43 1.69
CA ALA A 73 -5.29 -5.00 0.67
C ALA A 73 -4.09 -5.96 0.67
N HIS A 74 -3.76 -6.47 -0.50
CA HIS A 74 -2.67 -7.41 -0.69
C HIS A 74 -1.49 -6.71 -1.32
N TYR A 75 -0.29 -6.96 -0.83
CA TYR A 75 0.92 -6.43 -1.44
C TYR A 75 1.94 -7.54 -1.69
N GLU A 76 2.69 -7.39 -2.77
CA GLU A 76 3.78 -8.28 -3.15
C GLU A 76 4.99 -7.47 -3.60
N PHE A 77 6.18 -8.00 -3.35
CA PHE A 77 7.42 -7.48 -3.93
C PHE A 77 7.90 -8.41 -5.02
N ARG A 78 8.29 -7.83 -6.14
CA ARG A 78 8.82 -8.57 -7.29
C ARG A 78 10.22 -8.08 -7.62
N ARG A 79 11.10 -9.03 -7.92
CA ARG A 79 12.40 -8.71 -8.50
C ARG A 79 12.19 -8.28 -9.96
N THR A 80 12.74 -7.13 -10.32
CA THR A 80 12.70 -6.59 -11.70
C THR A 80 14.04 -6.72 -12.42
N ASN A 81 15.14 -6.88 -11.69
CA ASN A 81 16.48 -7.10 -12.23
C ASN A 81 17.39 -7.78 -11.19
N ASP A 82 18.64 -8.08 -11.56
CA ASP A 82 19.61 -8.76 -10.69
C ASP A 82 20.28 -7.87 -9.62
N HIS A 83 19.92 -6.59 -9.51
CA HIS A 83 20.47 -5.69 -8.49
C HIS A 83 19.87 -5.91 -7.10
N SER A 84 18.72 -6.56 -7.01
CA SER A 84 18.09 -6.90 -5.73
C SER A 84 18.80 -8.09 -5.07
N ALA A 85 19.06 -8.06 -3.77
CA ALA A 85 19.56 -9.23 -3.02
C ALA A 85 18.48 -10.33 -2.81
N GLY A 86 17.23 -10.04 -3.18
CA GLY A 86 16.07 -10.89 -2.99
C GLY A 86 14.79 -10.04 -2.89
N ALA A 87 13.64 -10.60 -3.24
CA ALA A 87 12.35 -9.95 -3.00
C ALA A 87 11.90 -10.25 -1.56
N PRO A 88 11.56 -9.22 -0.75
CA PRO A 88 10.91 -9.44 0.53
C PRO A 88 9.60 -10.20 0.37
N GLU A 89 9.14 -10.83 1.46
CA GLU A 89 7.82 -11.46 1.47
C GLU A 89 6.73 -10.38 1.34
N GLY A 90 5.73 -10.68 0.52
CA GLY A 90 4.50 -9.89 0.46
C GLY A 90 3.61 -10.15 1.68
N GLY A 91 2.45 -9.52 1.71
CA GLY A 91 1.53 -9.70 2.82
C GLY A 91 0.15 -9.14 2.55
N ILE A 92 -0.64 -9.09 3.62
CA ILE A 92 -2.02 -8.63 3.60
C ILE A 92 -2.17 -7.59 4.70
N LEU A 93 -2.86 -6.50 4.37
CA LEU A 93 -3.39 -5.53 5.30
C LEU A 93 -4.89 -5.74 5.41
N SER A 94 -5.42 -5.90 6.61
CA SER A 94 -6.87 -5.88 6.80
C SER A 94 -7.35 -4.45 6.97
N MET A 95 -8.56 -4.16 6.51
CA MET A 95 -9.22 -2.87 6.65
C MET A 95 -10.36 -2.99 7.67
N ARG A 96 -10.43 -2.08 8.63
CA ARG A 96 -11.47 -2.09 9.66
C ARG A 96 -11.94 -0.67 9.94
N MET A 97 -13.18 -0.52 10.40
CA MET A 97 -13.65 0.75 10.96
C MET A 97 -12.96 0.99 12.30
N GLY A 98 -12.17 2.05 12.35
CA GLY A 98 -11.55 2.59 13.55
C GLY A 98 -12.25 3.84 14.07
N GLN A 99 -11.55 4.59 14.93
CA GLN A 99 -12.11 5.78 15.58
C GLN A 99 -12.31 6.96 14.62
N SER A 100 -11.46 7.05 13.58
CA SER A 100 -11.42 8.19 12.65
C SER A 100 -11.84 7.83 11.22
N GLY A 101 -12.36 6.62 11.00
CA GLY A 101 -12.70 6.09 9.67
C GLY A 101 -12.10 4.71 9.45
N VAL A 102 -11.86 4.34 8.19
CA VAL A 102 -11.17 3.09 7.85
C VAL A 102 -9.70 3.20 8.20
N GLU A 103 -9.16 2.12 8.78
CA GLU A 103 -7.76 1.97 9.19
C GLU A 103 -7.20 0.65 8.63
N PHE A 104 -5.91 0.63 8.30
CA PHE A 104 -5.18 -0.59 7.96
C PHE A 104 -4.66 -1.30 9.21
N TYR A 105 -4.63 -2.63 9.15
CA TYR A 105 -4.11 -3.50 10.20
C TYR A 105 -3.10 -4.47 9.61
N SER A 106 -1.99 -4.68 10.30
CA SER A 106 -1.05 -5.76 10.04
C SER A 106 -0.96 -6.63 11.28
N SER A 107 -1.15 -7.94 11.13
CA SER A 107 -1.12 -8.90 12.25
C SER A 107 -1.98 -8.45 13.45
N ASP A 108 -3.21 -8.02 13.16
CA ASP A 108 -4.19 -7.50 14.14
C ASP A 108 -3.78 -6.20 14.88
N GLN A 109 -2.71 -5.53 14.48
CA GLN A 109 -2.33 -4.23 15.01
C GLN A 109 -2.67 -3.12 14.01
N PRO A 110 -3.30 -2.01 14.44
CA PRO A 110 -3.56 -0.88 13.56
C PRO A 110 -2.25 -0.25 13.11
N LEU A 111 -2.18 0.16 11.85
CA LEU A 111 -1.09 0.91 11.28
C LEU A 111 -1.48 2.37 11.15
N THR A 112 -0.59 3.25 11.57
CA THR A 112 -0.63 4.64 11.15
C THR A 112 -0.34 4.74 9.65
N ALA A 113 -0.71 5.88 9.04
CA ALA A 113 -0.41 6.13 7.63
C ALA A 113 1.10 6.06 7.35
N GLU A 114 1.94 6.60 8.24
CA GLU A 114 3.41 6.52 8.11
C GLU A 114 3.92 5.08 8.16
N GLU A 115 3.42 4.25 9.08
CA GLU A 115 3.83 2.85 9.19
C GLU A 115 3.41 2.03 7.97
N ALA A 116 2.19 2.24 7.47
CA ALA A 116 1.73 1.60 6.23
C ALA A 116 2.63 1.97 5.05
N ARG A 117 2.99 3.26 4.89
CA ARG A 117 3.89 3.68 3.81
C ARG A 117 5.29 3.15 3.95
N ARG A 118 5.87 3.12 5.15
CA ARG A 118 7.20 2.52 5.38
C ARG A 118 7.21 1.03 5.07
N LEU A 119 6.21 0.29 5.54
CA LEU A 119 6.07 -1.14 5.25
C LEU A 119 6.09 -1.42 3.74
N LEU A 120 5.43 -0.56 2.95
CA LEU A 120 5.29 -0.72 1.51
C LEU A 120 6.51 -0.17 0.73
N LEU A 121 7.05 0.98 1.12
CA LEU A 121 8.04 1.70 0.34
C LEU A 121 9.48 1.45 0.76
N ASP A 122 9.77 1.25 2.04
CA ASP A 122 11.15 1.09 2.52
C ASP A 122 11.87 -0.04 1.78
N PRO A 123 11.27 -1.22 1.52
CA PRO A 123 11.95 -2.27 0.78
C PRO A 123 12.32 -1.88 -0.65
N VAL A 124 11.57 -0.98 -1.29
CA VAL A 124 11.77 -0.55 -2.68
C VAL A 124 12.67 0.68 -2.78
N LEU A 125 12.52 1.65 -1.87
CA LEU A 125 13.21 2.95 -1.90
C LEU A 125 14.48 2.97 -1.05
N GLN A 126 14.53 2.18 0.02
CA GLN A 126 15.65 2.10 0.97
C GLN A 126 16.01 0.64 1.23
N PRO A 127 16.35 -0.15 0.20
CA PRO A 127 16.71 -1.55 0.41
C PRO A 127 17.90 -1.63 1.39
N PRO A 128 17.94 -2.64 2.27
CA PRO A 128 19.06 -2.81 3.19
C PRO A 128 20.36 -2.90 2.39
N SER A 129 21.33 -2.05 2.73
CA SER A 129 22.67 -2.12 2.16
C SER A 129 23.28 -3.48 2.50
N VAL A 130 23.55 -4.29 1.47
CA VAL A 130 24.36 -5.51 1.57
C VAL A 130 25.84 -5.19 1.76
#